data_AF-R1H4T3-F1
#
_entry.id   AF-R1H4T3-F1
#
_cell.length_a   1.000
_cell.length_b   1.000
_cell.length_c   1.000
_cell.angle_alpha   90.00
_cell.angle_beta   90.00
_cell.angle_gamma   90.00
#
_symmetry.space_group_name_H-M   'P 1'
#
loop_
_entity.id
_entity.type
_entity.pdbx_description
1 polymer ?
#
loop_
_entity_poly.entity_id
_entity_poly.type
_entity_poly.pdbx_seq_one_letter_code
_entity_poly.pdbx_strand_id
1 'polypeptide(L)'
;MGTTTDPAKNQIQGQLIIMRMPDAIPLSTYLSTIEITDRDTINKRIQRGIWQLGIHIVNVDGAKERWVNIAEVIKWAMKNSSHAA
;
A
#
# COMPACT_ATOMS: atom_id res chain seq x y z
N MET A 1 -2.72 47.11 -2.65
CA MET A 1 -1.80 45.99 -2.36
C MET A 1 -2.65 44.74 -2.22
N GLY A 2 -2.80 43.98 -3.31
CA GLY A 2 -3.63 42.78 -3.33
C GLY A 2 -2.87 41.61 -2.71
N THR A 3 -3.39 41.07 -1.61
CA THR A 3 -2.92 39.79 -1.07
C THR A 3 -3.60 38.68 -1.86
N THR A 4 -2.91 38.17 -2.87
CA THR A 4 -3.31 36.97 -3.61
C THR A 4 -3.26 35.78 -2.64
N THR A 5 -4.41 35.37 -2.13
CA THR A 5 -4.57 34.05 -1.50
C THR A 5 -4.40 33.01 -2.59
N ASP A 6 -3.25 32.33 -2.59
CA ASP A 6 -2.95 31.19 -3.45
C ASP A 6 -3.94 30.05 -3.18
N PRO A 7 -4.81 29.70 -4.14
CA PRO A 7 -5.82 28.65 -3.97
C PRO A 7 -5.23 27.24 -4.03
N ALA A 8 -3.91 27.05 -4.25
CA ALA A 8 -3.32 25.73 -4.44
C ALA A 8 -3.02 24.95 -3.15
N LYS A 9 -3.24 25.53 -1.96
CA LYS A 9 -2.71 24.96 -0.71
C LYS A 9 -3.66 24.13 0.15
N ASN A 10 -4.87 23.78 -0.30
CA ASN A 10 -5.73 22.95 0.56
C ASN A 10 -6.70 22.05 -0.18
N GLN A 11 -6.17 21.21 -1.07
CA GLN A 11 -6.95 20.11 -1.65
C GLN A 11 -6.16 18.81 -1.67
N ILE A 12 -5.74 18.33 -0.49
CA ILE A 12 -5.51 16.90 -0.30
C ILE A 12 -6.87 16.26 0.01
N GLN A 13 -7.78 16.34 -0.96
CA GLN A 13 -9.04 15.64 -0.90
C GLN A 13 -8.76 14.22 -1.41
N GLY A 14 -8.90 13.25 -0.50
CA GLY A 14 -8.51 11.86 -0.67
C GLY A 14 -8.95 11.26 -2.00
N GLN A 15 -8.07 11.32 -2.99
CA GLN A 15 -8.27 10.65 -4.25
C GLN A 15 -8.02 9.16 -3.99
N LEU A 16 -9.13 8.42 -3.87
CA LEU A 16 -9.12 6.98 -3.89
C LEU A 16 -8.47 6.56 -5.21
N ILE A 17 -7.19 6.15 -5.14
CA ILE A 17 -6.49 5.57 -6.29
C ILE A 17 -7.18 4.24 -6.57
N ILE A 18 -8.18 4.25 -7.46
CA ILE A 18 -8.80 3.03 -7.97
C ILE A 18 -7.79 2.39 -8.91
N MET A 19 -6.95 1.54 -8.33
CA MET A 19 -5.86 0.94 -9.07
C MET A 19 -6.40 -0.24 -9.88
N ARG A 20 -6.44 -0.07 -11.21
CA ARG A 20 -6.73 -1.15 -12.16
C ARG A 20 -5.43 -1.92 -12.37
N MET A 21 -5.10 -2.85 -11.49
CA MET A 21 -3.79 -3.51 -11.46
C MET A 21 -3.89 -5.03 -11.72
N PRO A 22 -3.13 -5.58 -12.68
CA PRO A 22 -3.01 -7.03 -12.87
C PRO A 22 -2.20 -7.72 -11.76
N ASP A 23 -1.35 -6.99 -11.04
CA ASP A 23 -0.38 -7.54 -10.08
C ASP A 23 -0.81 -7.35 -8.61
N ALA A 24 -2.08 -7.06 -8.36
CA ALA A 24 -2.64 -6.98 -7.02
C ALA A 24 -3.52 -8.21 -6.74
N ILE A 25 -3.40 -8.78 -5.54
CA ILE A 25 -4.24 -9.89 -5.09
C ILE A 25 -4.93 -9.55 -3.77
N PRO A 26 -6.07 -10.19 -3.43
CA PRO A 26 -6.70 -10.00 -2.14
C PRO A 26 -5.75 -10.33 -0.99
N LEU A 27 -5.81 -9.57 0.11
CA LEU A 27 -4.96 -9.79 1.27
C LEU A 27 -5.17 -11.18 1.87
N SER A 28 -6.41 -11.67 1.88
CA SER A 28 -6.73 -13.04 2.28
C SER A 28 -5.94 -14.08 1.45
N THR A 29 -5.92 -13.93 0.13
CA THR A 29 -5.15 -14.78 -0.79
C THR A 29 -3.66 -14.70 -0.49
N TYR A 30 -3.09 -13.50 -0.40
CA TYR A 30 -1.66 -13.32 -0.09
C TYR A 30 -1.23 -14.05 1.19
N LEU A 31 -2.02 -13.91 2.26
CA LEU A 31 -1.74 -14.57 3.54
C LEU A 31 -1.85 -16.09 3.45
N SER A 32 -2.80 -16.61 2.68
CA SER A 32 -2.93 -18.06 2.46
C SER A 32 -1.76 -18.66 1.68
N THR A 33 -1.12 -17.85 0.82
CA THR A 33 0.00 -18.29 -0.02
C THR A 33 1.34 -18.20 0.71
N ILE A 34 1.50 -17.27 1.65
CA ILE A 34 2.73 -17.11 2.42
C ILE A 34 2.55 -17.67 3.83
N GLU A 35 3.02 -18.91 4.03
CA GLU A 35 2.88 -19.66 5.30
C GLU A 35 3.43 -18.92 6.53
N ILE A 36 4.33 -17.93 6.33
CA ILE A 36 5.10 -17.26 7.38
C ILE A 36 4.53 -15.90 7.78
N THR A 37 3.48 -15.39 7.12
CA THR A 37 2.97 -14.03 7.36
C THR A 37 1.51 -14.05 7.79
N ASP A 38 1.24 -13.57 9.01
CA ASP A 38 -0.12 -13.37 9.52
C ASP A 38 -0.61 -11.91 9.32
N ARG A 39 -1.92 -11.69 9.57
CA ARG A 39 -2.52 -10.34 9.48
C ARG A 39 -1.84 -9.34 10.39
N ASP A 40 -1.45 -9.77 11.59
CA ASP A 40 -0.85 -8.89 12.59
C ASP A 40 0.54 -8.41 12.18
N THR A 41 1.32 -9.26 11.52
CA THR A 41 2.62 -8.88 10.93
C THR A 41 2.44 -7.82 9.85
N ILE A 42 1.44 -7.97 8.98
CA ILE A 42 1.11 -6.94 7.98
C ILE A 42 0.70 -5.64 8.67
N ASN A 43 -0.20 -5.70 9.65
CA ASN A 43 -0.63 -4.51 10.38
C ASN A 43 0.55 -3.81 11.08
N LYS A 44 1.48 -4.55 11.70
CA LYS A 44 2.69 -4.01 12.31
C LYS A 44 3.59 -3.33 11.27
N ARG A 45 3.75 -3.91 10.07
CA ARG A 45 4.51 -3.29 8.98
C ARG A 45 3.87 -1.99 8.52
N ILE A 46 2.53 -1.93 8.44
CA ILE A 46 1.80 -0.71 8.09
C ILE A 46 1.97 0.35 9.18
N GLN A 47 1.76 -0.01 10.45
CA GLN A 47 1.90 0.89 11.59
C GLN A 47 3.31 1.48 11.70
N ARG A 48 4.34 0.69 11.35
CA ARG A 48 5.74 1.13 11.33
C ARG A 48 6.12 1.89 10.05
N GLY A 49 5.20 2.07 9.09
CA GLY A 49 5.46 2.72 7.80
C GLY A 49 6.35 1.92 6.84
N ILE A 50 6.68 0.66 7.17
CA ILE A 50 7.46 -0.25 6.32
C ILE A 50 6.63 -0.61 5.08
N TRP A 51 5.37 -0.97 5.31
CA TRP A 51 4.38 -1.10 4.24
C TRP A 51 3.47 0.12 4.29
N GLN A 52 2.97 0.56 3.14
CA GLN A 52 2.23 1.80 3.03
C GLN A 52 0.91 1.58 2.28
N LEU A 53 -0.16 2.22 2.78
CA LEU A 53 -1.43 2.30 2.07
C LEU A 53 -1.25 3.09 0.77
N GLY A 54 -1.88 2.63 -0.31
CA GLY A 54 -1.70 3.18 -1.66
C GLY A 54 -0.45 2.71 -2.41
N ILE A 55 0.50 2.03 -1.74
CA ILE A 55 1.71 1.48 -2.37
C ILE A 55 1.74 -0.05 -2.28
N HIS A 56 1.89 -0.58 -1.07
CA HIS A 56 1.97 -2.02 -0.81
C HIS A 56 0.58 -2.61 -0.60
N ILE A 57 -0.28 -1.84 0.06
CA ILE A 57 -1.67 -2.20 0.33
C ILE A 57 -2.56 -1.22 -0.39
N VAL A 58 -3.40 -1.70 -1.29
CA VAL A 58 -4.26 -0.86 -2.13
C VAL A 58 -5.74 -1.18 -1.88
N ASN A 59 -6.59 -0.17 -2.04
CA ASN A 59 -8.03 -0.35 -2.06
C ASN A 59 -8.45 -0.46 -3.52
N VAL A 60 -9.16 -1.53 -3.86
CA VAL A 60 -9.74 -1.74 -5.19
C VAL A 60 -11.22 -1.37 -5.10
N ASP A 61 -11.71 -0.58 -6.06
CA ASP A 61 -13.11 -0.16 -6.06
C ASP A 61 -14.05 -1.36 -6.17
N GLY A 62 -15.15 -1.32 -5.41
CA GLY A 62 -16.09 -2.43 -5.27
C GLY A 62 -15.57 -3.65 -4.48
N ALA A 63 -14.30 -3.69 -4.06
CA ALA A 63 -13.77 -4.79 -3.26
C ALA A 63 -14.09 -4.60 -1.77
N LYS A 64 -14.47 -5.71 -1.11
CA LYS A 64 -14.78 -5.73 0.33
C LYS A 64 -13.56 -5.89 1.24
N GLU A 65 -12.39 -6.09 0.66
CA GLU A 65 -11.13 -6.25 1.40
C GLU A 65 -10.00 -5.41 0.79
N ARG A 66 -8.91 -5.30 1.56
CA ARG A 66 -7.65 -4.69 1.12
C ARG A 66 -6.91 -5.65 0.20
N TRP A 67 -6.18 -5.11 -0.76
CA TRP A 67 -5.39 -5.88 -1.72
C TRP A 67 -3.91 -5.60 -1.51
N VAL A 68 -3.08 -6.59 -1.84
CA VAL A 68 -1.62 -6.51 -1.77
C VAL A 68 -1.08 -6.32 -3.18
N ASN A 69 -0.34 -5.24 -3.39
CA ASN A 69 0.41 -5.00 -4.62
C ASN A 69 1.68 -5.84 -4.60
N ILE A 70 1.69 -6.94 -5.34
CA ILE A 70 2.76 -7.94 -5.30
C ILE A 70 4.08 -7.37 -5.80
N ALA A 71 4.05 -6.53 -6.84
CA ALA A 71 5.25 -5.93 -7.40
C ALA A 71 6.00 -5.08 -6.36
N GLU A 72 5.28 -4.24 -5.60
CA GLU A 72 5.90 -3.39 -4.58
C GLU A 72 6.39 -4.19 -3.37
N VAL A 73 5.65 -5.23 -2.97
CA VAL A 73 6.10 -6.14 -1.90
C VAL A 73 7.37 -6.89 -2.30
N ILE A 74 7.49 -7.35 -3.55
CA ILE A 74 8.72 -8.00 -4.06
C ILE A 74 9.88 -7.00 -4.09
N LYS A 75 9.68 -5.78 -4.60
CA LYS A 75 10.71 -4.73 -4.58
C LYS A 75 11.21 -4.46 -3.16
N TRP A 76 10.29 -4.36 -2.19
CA TRP A 76 10.65 -4.25 -0.79
C TRP A 76 11.46 -5.46 -0.31
N ALA A 77 10.99 -6.68 -0.56
CA ALA A 77 11.66 -7.90 -0.12
C ALA A 77 13.09 -7.98 -0.67
N MET A 78 13.29 -7.72 -1.97
CA MET A 78 14.60 -7.73 -2.62
C MET A 78 15.55 -6.66 -2.07
N LYS A 79 15.03 -5.48 -1.74
CA LYS A 79 15.83 -4.41 -1.12
C LYS A 79 16.28 -4.75 0.30
N ASN A 80 15.50 -5.56 1.02
CA ASN A 80 15.79 -5.90 2.41
C ASN A 80 16.50 -7.26 2.56
N SER A 81 16.46 -8.12 1.54
CA SER A 81 17.23 -9.37 1.51
C SER A 81 18.73 -9.15 1.29
N SER A 82 19.15 -8.02 0.74
CA SER A 82 20.56 -7.66 0.55
C SER A 82 21.26 -7.16 1.83
N HIS A 83 20.54 -7.01 2.94
CA HIS A 83 21.11 -6.60 4.24
C HIS A 83 21.36 -7.78 5.20
N ALA A 84 21.13 -9.02 4.75
CA ALA A 84 21.29 -10.23 5.55
C ALA A 84 22.50 -11.09 5.11
N ALA A 85 23.42 -10.54 4.31
CA ALA A 85 24.66 -11.19 3.87
C ALA A 85 25.89 -10.55 4.53
#